data_AF-A0AA46K749-F1
#
_entry.id   AF-A0AA46K749-F1
#
_cell.length_a   1.000
_cell.length_b   1.000
_cell.length_c   1.000
_cell.angle_alpha   90.00
_cell.angle_beta   90.00
_cell.angle_gamma   90.00
#
_symmetry.space_group_name_H-M   'P 1'
#
loop_
_entity.id
_entity.type
_entity.pdbx_description
1 polymer ?
#
loop_
_entity_poly.entity_id
_entity_poly.type
_entity_poly.pdbx_seq_one_letter_code
_entity_poly.pdbx_strand_id
1 'polypeptide(L)'
;MNRIILVGTLTLLLAGCMHMNDPRPKNYAANVTVVDNHVCVRVQPEGDERLASVIIEEIGNANAIFGKHFADNEMPALTAATCIPDDNYKFEGGKSYGVSVTLLSRDKRSNGLEPAARLFGAGFSVRNENSTIQVVPAR
;
A
#
# COMPACT_ATOMS: atom_id res chain seq x y z
N MET A 1 20.00 -12.52 -62.79
CA MET A 1 18.76 -11.74 -62.62
C MET A 1 18.02 -12.22 -61.38
N ASN A 2 17.83 -11.29 -60.44
CA ASN A 2 17.11 -11.35 -59.18
C ASN A 2 15.91 -12.30 -59.11
N ARG A 3 15.77 -13.04 -58.00
CA ARG A 3 14.48 -13.17 -57.30
C ARG A 3 14.70 -13.11 -55.80
N ILE A 4 14.21 -12.01 -55.25
CA ILE A 4 14.33 -11.55 -53.87
C ILE A 4 13.29 -12.29 -53.02
N ILE A 5 13.78 -12.85 -51.90
CA ILE A 5 13.19 -12.91 -50.55
C ILE A 5 11.67 -13.14 -50.47
N LEU A 6 11.30 -14.32 -49.96
CA LEU A 6 10.06 -14.50 -49.21
C LEU A 6 10.37 -15.17 -47.87
N VAL A 7 11.19 -14.50 -47.06
CA VAL A 7 11.24 -14.79 -45.61
C VAL A 7 10.00 -14.14 -45.04
N GLY A 8 8.94 -14.94 -44.91
CA GLY A 8 7.69 -14.56 -44.30
C GLY A 8 7.96 -14.04 -42.89
N THR A 9 7.91 -12.73 -42.75
CA THR A 9 7.85 -12.01 -41.48
C THR A 9 6.55 -12.38 -40.79
N LEU A 10 6.56 -13.54 -40.13
CA LEU A 10 5.62 -13.86 -39.07
C LEU A 10 6.10 -13.12 -37.81
N THR A 11 6.08 -11.79 -37.86
CA THR A 11 6.11 -10.94 -36.67
C THR A 11 4.73 -11.05 -36.04
N LEU A 12 4.44 -12.23 -35.47
CA LEU A 12 3.30 -12.44 -34.60
C LEU A 12 3.55 -11.58 -33.36
N LEU A 13 2.94 -10.40 -33.38
CA LEU A 13 2.46 -9.62 -32.24
C LEU A 13 2.68 -10.31 -30.88
N LEU A 14 3.83 -10.04 -30.27
CA LEU A 14 4.03 -10.15 -28.82
C LEU A 14 3.25 -9.04 -28.12
N ALA A 15 1.95 -8.93 -28.38
CA ALA A 15 1.06 -8.14 -27.55
C ALA A 15 0.92 -8.90 -26.23
N GLY A 16 1.83 -8.61 -25.29
CA GLY A 16 1.74 -9.12 -23.93
C GLY A 16 0.36 -8.81 -23.36
N CYS A 17 -0.16 -9.73 -22.53
CA CYS A 17 -1.46 -9.59 -21.87
C CYS A 17 -1.47 -8.29 -21.04
N MET A 18 -1.94 -7.20 -21.64
CA MET A 18 -2.26 -5.99 -20.90
C MET A 18 -3.44 -6.35 -20.00
N HIS A 19 -3.22 -6.38 -18.69
CA HIS A 19 -4.24 -6.59 -17.65
C HIS A 19 -5.17 -5.35 -17.58
N MET A 20 -5.72 -4.97 -18.72
CA MET A 20 -6.68 -3.89 -18.87
C MET A 20 -7.97 -4.39 -18.21
N ASN A 21 -8.39 -3.72 -17.13
CA ASN A 21 -9.48 -4.14 -16.22
C ASN A 21 -9.15 -5.27 -15.24
N ASP A 22 -7.93 -5.35 -14.69
CA ASP A 22 -7.71 -6.14 -13.48
C ASP A 22 -8.60 -5.58 -12.34
N PRO A 23 -9.58 -6.36 -11.82
CA PRO A 23 -10.45 -5.90 -10.75
C PRO A 23 -9.72 -5.87 -9.40
N ARG A 24 -8.50 -6.42 -9.32
CA ARG A 24 -7.74 -6.41 -8.07
C ARG A 24 -7.26 -5.00 -7.76
N PRO A 25 -7.36 -4.57 -6.50
CA PRO A 25 -6.80 -3.32 -6.05
C PRO A 25 -5.32 -3.17 -6.41
N LYS A 26 -4.95 -1.98 -6.88
CA LYS A 26 -3.54 -1.63 -7.13
C LYS A 26 -2.83 -1.37 -5.81
N ASN A 27 -1.55 -1.74 -5.76
CA ASN A 27 -0.65 -1.42 -4.66
C ASN A 27 0.07 -0.09 -4.93
N TYR A 28 0.07 0.77 -3.92
CA TYR A 28 0.73 2.08 -3.90
C TYR A 28 1.72 2.13 -2.73
N ALA A 29 2.66 3.07 -2.79
CA ALA A 29 3.58 3.30 -1.67
C ALA A 29 2.90 4.16 -0.59
N ALA A 30 2.93 3.71 0.66
CA ALA A 30 2.65 4.58 1.80
C ALA A 30 3.90 5.41 2.13
N ASN A 31 3.71 6.61 2.65
CA ASN A 31 4.79 7.43 3.16
C ASN A 31 4.96 7.17 4.66
N VAL A 32 6.20 6.96 5.11
CA VAL A 32 6.51 6.71 6.52
C VAL A 32 7.48 7.78 7.00
N THR A 33 7.08 8.49 8.05
CA THR A 33 7.88 9.52 8.72
C THR A 33 7.81 9.34 10.24
N VAL A 34 8.46 10.23 10.98
CA VAL A 34 8.33 10.32 12.43
C VAL A 34 7.68 11.66 12.78
N VAL A 35 6.63 11.63 13.60
CA VAL A 35 5.93 12.80 14.13
C VAL A 35 5.82 12.60 15.64
N ASP A 36 6.21 13.60 16.43
CA ASP A 36 6.18 13.55 17.90
C ASP A 36 6.84 12.28 18.49
N ASN A 37 7.95 11.85 17.90
CA ASN A 37 8.68 10.64 18.26
C ASN A 37 7.89 9.32 18.10
N HIS A 38 6.86 9.32 17.25
CA HIS A 38 6.08 8.14 16.87
C HIS A 38 6.14 7.94 15.35
N VAL A 39 6.08 6.69 14.91
CA VAL A 39 6.00 6.38 13.48
C VAL A 39 4.67 6.89 12.95
N CYS A 40 4.72 7.70 11.89
CA CYS A 40 3.55 8.25 11.22
C CYS A 40 3.51 7.72 9.79
N VAL A 41 2.54 6.84 9.53
CA VAL A 41 2.22 6.34 8.19
C VAL A 41 1.16 7.24 7.57
N ARG A 42 1.39 7.69 6.33
CA ARG A 42 0.48 8.55 5.56
C ARG A 42 0.23 7.96 4.18
N VAL A 43 -0.97 8.22 3.67
CA VAL A 43 -1.43 7.78 2.35
C VAL A 43 -2.17 8.92 1.66
N GLN A 44 -2.32 8.85 0.34
CA GLN A 44 -3.03 9.86 -0.43
C GLN A 44 -4.42 9.36 -0.81
N PRO A 45 -5.50 9.73 -0.08
CA PRO A 45 -6.87 9.36 -0.45
C PRO A 45 -7.33 10.07 -1.73
N GLU A 46 -8.27 9.45 -2.45
CA GLU A 46 -8.93 10.00 -3.65
C GLU A 46 -10.45 9.90 -3.52
N GLY A 47 -11.16 10.96 -3.92
CA GLY A 47 -12.62 10.97 -3.93
C GLY A 47 -13.23 10.73 -2.54
N ASP A 48 -14.11 9.73 -2.45
CA ASP A 48 -14.83 9.35 -1.22
C ASP A 48 -14.10 8.29 -0.39
N GLU A 49 -12.86 7.97 -0.72
CA GLU A 49 -12.09 6.93 -0.05
C GLU A 49 -11.93 7.16 1.45
N ARG A 50 -12.12 6.09 2.22
CA ARG A 50 -11.96 6.07 3.68
C ARG A 50 -11.15 4.87 4.13
N LEU A 51 -10.60 4.94 5.34
CA LEU A 51 -9.78 3.89 5.91
C LEU A 51 -10.62 2.65 6.21
N ALA A 52 -10.41 1.58 5.46
CA ALA A 52 -11.07 0.30 5.67
C ALA A 52 -10.26 -0.60 6.60
N SER A 53 -8.93 -0.58 6.49
CA SER A 53 -8.06 -1.33 7.40
C SER A 53 -6.64 -0.82 7.46
N VAL A 54 -5.96 -1.17 8.55
CA VAL A 54 -4.50 -1.09 8.71
C VAL A 54 -3.99 -2.42 9.27
N ILE A 55 -2.90 -2.91 8.70
CA ILE A 55 -2.19 -4.12 9.15
C ILE A 55 -0.73 -3.72 9.35
N ILE A 56 -0.17 -4.11 10.49
CA ILE A 56 1.23 -3.89 10.86
C ILE A 56 1.81 -5.26 11.19
N GLU A 57 2.92 -5.60 10.57
CA GLU A 57 3.63 -6.87 10.79
C GLU A 57 5.10 -6.60 11.11
N GLU A 58 5.67 -7.36 12.04
CA GLU A 58 7.11 -7.39 12.27
C GLU A 58 7.76 -8.33 11.24
N ILE A 59 8.67 -7.81 10.43
CA ILE A 59 9.35 -8.58 9.39
C ILE A 59 10.27 -9.60 10.05
N GLY A 60 10.06 -10.88 9.72
CA GLY A 60 10.80 -12.00 10.33
C GLY A 60 10.10 -12.62 11.56
N ASN A 61 8.93 -12.11 11.96
CA ASN A 61 8.16 -12.64 13.07
C ASN A 61 6.67 -12.75 12.71
N ALA A 62 6.29 -13.91 12.17
CA ALA A 62 4.93 -14.18 11.67
C ALA A 62 3.83 -14.12 12.75
N ASN A 63 4.19 -14.13 14.04
CA ASN A 63 3.23 -14.04 15.14
C ASN A 63 2.99 -12.60 15.60
N ALA A 64 3.83 -11.65 15.20
CA ALA A 64 3.76 -10.25 15.58
C ALA A 64 2.99 -9.44 14.51
N ILE A 65 1.68 -9.71 14.43
CA ILE A 65 0.77 -9.03 13.51
C ILE A 65 -0.29 -8.28 14.31
N PHE A 66 -0.43 -6.99 14.02
CA PHE A 66 -1.54 -6.16 14.44
C PHE A 66 -2.42 -5.86 13.22
N GLY A 67 -3.74 -5.99 13.38
CA GLY A 67 -4.70 -5.70 12.33
C GLY A 67 -5.91 -4.99 12.89
N LYS A 68 -6.30 -3.89 12.25
CA LYS A 68 -7.53 -3.16 12.54
C LYS A 68 -8.36 -3.03 11.29
N HIS A 69 -9.62 -3.47 11.38
CA HIS A 69 -10.61 -3.34 10.32
C HIS A 69 -11.75 -2.46 10.82
N PHE A 70 -12.20 -1.54 9.98
CA PHE A 70 -13.31 -0.65 10.27
C PHE A 70 -14.57 -1.17 9.57
N ALA A 71 -15.69 -1.18 10.29
CA ALA A 71 -16.99 -1.41 9.68
C ALA A 71 -17.32 -0.27 8.69
N ASP A 72 -18.14 -0.54 7.68
CA ASP A 72 -18.44 0.44 6.61
C ASP A 72 -18.95 1.80 7.13
N ASN A 73 -19.71 1.80 8.23
CA ASN A 73 -20.23 3.00 8.89
C ASN A 73 -19.21 3.70 9.80
N GLU A 74 -18.08 3.07 10.12
CA GLU A 74 -17.07 3.54 11.07
C GLU A 74 -15.74 3.91 10.40
N MET A 75 -15.62 3.74 9.08
CA MET A 75 -14.40 4.08 8.33
C MET A 75 -14.06 5.57 8.47
N PRO A 76 -12.94 5.93 9.10
CA PRO A 76 -12.59 7.32 9.28
C PRO A 76 -12.18 7.97 7.95
N ALA A 77 -12.53 9.24 7.80
CA ALA A 77 -11.99 10.06 6.73
C ALA A 77 -10.52 10.38 7.01
N LEU A 78 -9.71 10.40 5.97
CA LEU A 78 -8.28 10.71 6.05
C LEU A 78 -7.94 11.89 5.16
N THR A 79 -6.85 12.56 5.49
CA THR A 79 -6.18 13.51 4.60
C THR A 79 -4.75 13.06 4.40
N ALA A 80 -4.10 13.58 3.36
CA ALA A 80 -2.69 13.29 3.08
C ALA A 80 -1.73 13.65 4.22
N ALA A 81 -2.14 14.57 5.11
CA ALA A 81 -1.35 15.00 6.26
C ALA A 81 -1.59 14.16 7.53
N THR A 82 -2.70 13.43 7.59
CA THR A 82 -3.13 12.69 8.79
C THR A 82 -2.40 11.35 8.88
N CYS A 83 -1.79 11.06 10.04
CA CYS A 83 -1.23 9.73 10.30
C CYS A 83 -2.36 8.71 10.39
N ILE A 84 -2.14 7.50 9.87
CA ILE A 84 -3.08 6.39 10.01
C ILE A 84 -3.23 6.05 11.50
N PRO A 85 -4.46 5.92 12.02
CA PRO A 85 -4.69 5.46 13.39
C PRO A 85 -4.23 4.01 13.54
N ASP A 86 -3.26 3.78 14.42
CA ASP A 86 -2.63 2.49 14.68
C ASP A 86 -2.82 2.00 16.13
N ASP A 87 -3.74 2.62 16.87
CA ASP A 87 -4.01 2.37 18.29
C ASP A 87 -2.77 2.48 19.19
N ASN A 88 -1.84 3.37 18.85
CA ASN A 88 -0.57 3.58 19.53
C ASN A 88 0.31 2.33 19.49
N TYR A 89 0.36 1.67 18.31
CA TYR A 89 1.25 0.55 18.09
C TYR A 89 2.69 0.90 18.46
N LYS A 90 3.33 0.06 19.26
CA LYS A 90 4.68 0.30 19.76
C LYS A 90 5.72 -0.25 18.80
N PHE A 91 6.25 0.62 17.97
CA PHE A 91 7.40 0.33 17.12
C PHE A 91 8.70 0.30 17.95
N GLU A 92 9.38 -0.83 17.96
CA GLU A 92 10.61 -1.04 18.73
C GLU A 92 11.85 -0.81 17.86
N GLY A 93 12.85 -0.13 18.43
CA GLY A 93 14.14 0.08 17.77
C GLY A 93 14.89 -1.24 17.52
N GLY A 94 15.55 -1.33 16.38
CA GLY A 94 16.27 -2.53 15.94
C GLY A 94 15.39 -3.52 15.17
N LYS A 95 14.09 -3.26 15.04
CA LYS A 95 13.15 -4.11 14.31
C LYS A 95 12.76 -3.52 12.96
N SER A 96 12.24 -4.38 12.09
CA SER A 96 11.72 -4.02 10.77
C SER A 96 10.23 -4.36 10.70
N TYR A 97 9.48 -3.53 9.99
CA TYR A 97 8.03 -3.61 9.93
C TYR A 97 7.52 -3.46 8.50
N GLY A 98 6.46 -4.20 8.20
CA GLY A 98 5.59 -3.98 7.05
C GLY A 98 4.30 -3.31 7.53
N VAL A 99 3.84 -2.28 6.82
CA VAL A 99 2.51 -1.68 7.04
C VAL A 99 1.73 -1.74 5.75
N SER A 100 0.50 -2.24 5.84
CA SER A 100 -0.48 -2.25 4.76
C SER A 100 -1.73 -1.48 5.17
N VAL A 101 -2.13 -0.52 4.35
CA VAL A 101 -3.30 0.34 4.57
C VAL A 101 -4.26 0.14 3.41
N THR A 102 -5.52 -0.14 3.71
CA THR A 102 -6.57 -0.26 2.69
C THR A 102 -7.49 0.94 2.75
N LEU A 103 -7.59 1.66 1.62
CA LEU A 103 -8.61 2.67 1.40
C LEU A 103 -9.73 2.10 0.54
N LEU A 104 -10.99 2.41 0.90
CA LEU A 104 -12.17 1.96 0.19
C LEU A 104 -13.06 3.13 -0.20
N SER A 105 -13.45 3.18 -1.47
CA SER A 105 -14.53 4.02 -1.99
C SER A 105 -15.87 3.28 -1.82
N ARG A 106 -16.75 3.85 -0.99
CA ARG A 106 -18.10 3.31 -0.79
C ARG A 106 -18.99 3.58 -2.00
N ASP A 107 -18.78 4.69 -2.68
CA ASP A 107 -19.52 5.05 -3.88
C ASP A 107 -19.19 4.08 -5.02
N LYS A 108 -17.91 3.78 -5.27
CA LYS A 108 -17.53 2.76 -6.26
C LYS A 108 -18.11 1.39 -5.90
N ARG A 109 -17.94 0.96 -4.64
CA ARG A 109 -18.44 -0.35 -4.18
C ARG A 109 -19.97 -0.47 -4.30
N SER A 110 -20.73 0.56 -3.91
CA SER A 110 -22.20 0.53 -3.99
C SER A 110 -22.72 0.54 -5.42
N ASN A 111 -21.96 1.11 -6.36
CA ASN A 111 -22.27 1.11 -7.79
C ASN A 111 -21.65 -0.08 -8.57
N GLY A 112 -20.99 -1.02 -7.89
CA GLY A 112 -20.34 -2.18 -8.53
C GLY A 112 -19.16 -1.82 -9.43
N LEU A 113 -18.49 -0.69 -9.18
CA LEU A 113 -17.32 -0.23 -9.92
C LEU A 113 -16.04 -0.76 -9.27
N GLU A 114 -15.23 -1.50 -10.03
CA GLU A 114 -13.99 -2.11 -9.53
C GLU A 114 -12.73 -1.56 -10.23
N PRO A 115 -11.57 -1.49 -9.53
CA PRO A 115 -11.41 -1.74 -8.10
C PRO A 115 -12.01 -0.61 -7.24
N ALA A 116 -12.83 -0.97 -6.25
CA ALA A 116 -13.36 -0.02 -5.28
C ALA A 116 -12.34 0.33 -4.17
N ALA A 117 -11.27 -0.45 -4.04
CA ALA A 117 -10.23 -0.28 -3.02
C ALA A 117 -8.86 0.01 -3.61
N ARG A 118 -8.01 0.65 -2.80
CA ARG A 118 -6.58 0.85 -3.05
C ARG A 118 -5.78 0.41 -1.84
N LEU A 119 -4.67 -0.28 -2.07
CA LEU A 119 -3.78 -0.75 -1.02
C LEU A 119 -2.52 0.09 -1.03
N PHE A 120 -2.06 0.49 0.14
CA PHE A 120 -0.83 1.24 0.32
C PHE A 120 0.09 0.43 1.23
N GLY A 121 1.30 0.15 0.75
CA GLY A 121 2.30 -0.62 1.48
C GLY A 121 3.55 0.20 1.78
N ALA A 122 4.18 -0.05 2.92
CA ALA A 122 5.54 0.40 3.19
C ALA A 122 6.29 -0.60 4.06
N GLY A 123 7.57 -0.78 3.79
CA GLY A 123 8.50 -1.54 4.62
C GLY A 123 9.60 -0.63 5.17
N PHE A 124 9.81 -0.64 6.48
CA PHE A 124 10.81 0.21 7.13
C PHE A 124 11.45 -0.47 8.35
N SER A 125 12.67 -0.05 8.70
CA SER A 125 13.32 -0.39 9.96
C SER A 125 13.30 0.80 10.91
N VAL A 126 13.14 0.51 12.19
CA VAL A 126 13.12 1.50 13.27
C VAL A 126 14.49 1.52 13.92
N ARG A 127 15.08 2.70 14.05
CA ARG A 127 16.35 2.93 14.76
C ARG A 127 16.12 3.88 15.91
N ASN A 128 16.82 3.63 17.01
CA ASN A 128 16.87 4.55 18.14
C ASN A 128 18.21 5.27 18.11
N GLU A 129 18.18 6.58 17.91
CA GLU A 129 19.36 7.44 18.02
C GLU A 129 19.10 8.50 19.10
N ASN A 130 19.88 8.47 20.19
CA ASN A 130 19.76 9.43 21.31
C ASN A 130 18.31 9.59 21.82
N SER A 131 17.62 8.47 22.05
CA SER A 131 16.20 8.43 22.49
C SER A 131 15.17 8.97 21.48
N THR A 132 15.59 9.25 20.25
CA THR A 132 14.72 9.64 19.13
C THR A 132 14.56 8.48 18.16
N ILE A 133 13.33 8.20 17.76
CA ILE A 133 13.01 7.22 16.74
C ILE A 133 13.36 7.78 15.36
N GLN A 134 13.98 6.94 14.53
CA GLN A 134 14.16 7.17 13.10
C GLN A 134 13.61 5.99 12.32
N VAL A 135 13.05 6.28 11.15
CA VAL A 135 12.61 5.27 10.18
C VAL A 135 13.55 5.30 8.97
N VAL A 136 14.00 4.13 8.56
CA VAL A 136 14.83 3.95 7.36
C VAL A 136 14.23 2.84 6.49
N PRO A 137 14.53 2.76 5.19
CA PRO A 137 14.08 1.64 4.38
C PRO A 137 14.47 0.29 5.01
N ALA A 138 13.54 -0.66 5.00
CA ALA A 138 13.80 -2.01 5.50
C ALA A 138 14.94 -2.68 4.71
N ARG A 139 15.81 -3.38 5.42
CA ARG A 139 16.89 -4.20 4.84
C ARG A 139 16.46 -5.65 4.66
#